data_AF-A0A5N6JS36-F1
#
_entry.id   AF-A0A5N6JS36-F1
#
_cell.length_a   1.000
_cell.length_b   1.000
_cell.length_c   1.000
_cell.angle_alpha   90.00
_cell.angle_beta   90.00
_cell.angle_gamma   90.00
#
_symmetry.space_group_name_H-M   'P 1'
#
loop_
_entity.id
_entity.type
_entity.pdbx_description
1 polymer ?
#
loop_
_entity_poly.entity_id
_entity_poly.type
_entity_poly.pdbx_seq_one_letter_code
_entity_poly.pdbx_strand_id
1 'polypeptide(L)'
;MKSALVDFLISAGIKLTSIASYNHLGNNDGKNLSSQKQFRSKEISKSNVVDDMVAANTVLYKEGEHPDHCVVIKYMPSVGDNKRALDEYYAEIFMGGHQTISLFNVCEDSLLASPLIIDLVVIAEMMTRIQWKAHSTDGAATKDYKSFHSVLSILLSYMLKAPLTPPPPGAPVVNALAKQRGALTNIFRACVGLEPENDMTLEHKLY
;
A
#
# COMPACT_ATOMS: atom_id res chain seq x y z
N MET A 1 4.82 -3.10 5.51
CA MET A 1 4.59 -4.13 6.55
C MET A 1 3.12 -4.21 6.92
N LYS A 2 2.51 -3.16 7.52
CA LYS A 2 1.07 -3.13 7.82
C LYS A 2 0.18 -3.57 6.65
N SER A 3 0.30 -2.92 5.49
CA SER A 3 -0.50 -3.27 4.30
C SER A 3 -0.36 -4.74 3.90
N ALA A 4 0.86 -5.28 3.86
CA ALA A 4 1.09 -6.69 3.52
C ALA A 4 0.51 -7.67 4.55
N LEU A 5 0.60 -7.34 5.84
CA LEU A 5 0.11 -8.20 6.92
C LEU A 5 -1.42 -8.19 7.00
N VAL A 6 -2.04 -7.02 6.83
CA VAL A 6 -3.50 -6.88 6.77
C VAL A 6 -4.07 -7.62 5.55
N ASP A 7 -3.46 -7.44 4.37
CA ASP A 7 -3.85 -8.15 3.14
C ASP A 7 -3.75 -9.67 3.32
N PHE A 8 -2.67 -10.14 3.95
CA PHE A 8 -2.48 -11.57 4.25
C PHE A 8 -3.55 -12.11 5.21
N LEU A 9 -3.83 -11.42 6.31
CA LEU A 9 -4.81 -11.87 7.30
C LEU A 9 -6.23 -11.90 6.72
N ILE A 10 -6.62 -10.86 5.99
CA ILE A 10 -7.94 -10.80 5.35
C ILE A 10 -8.07 -11.86 4.24
N SER A 11 -7.00 -12.08 3.46
CA SER A 11 -6.97 -13.13 2.44
C SER A 11 -7.01 -14.54 3.03
N ALA A 12 -6.48 -14.73 4.25
CA ALA A 12 -6.55 -15.98 4.99
C ALA A 12 -7.93 -16.22 5.66
N GLY A 13 -8.87 -15.27 5.55
CA GLY A 13 -10.18 -15.38 6.18
C GLY A 13 -10.19 -15.01 7.67
N ILE A 14 -9.15 -14.32 8.16
CA ILE A 14 -9.03 -13.90 9.55
C ILE A 14 -9.55 -12.47 9.67
N LYS A 15 -10.51 -12.24 10.58
CA LYS A 15 -11.13 -10.92 10.77
C LYS A 15 -10.29 -10.10 11.75
N LEU A 16 -9.70 -9.01 11.28
CA LEU A 16 -9.05 -8.01 12.15
C LEU A 16 -10.10 -7.15 12.84
N THR A 17 -10.04 -7.04 14.16
CA THR A 17 -10.96 -6.24 14.98
C THR A 17 -10.29 -5.01 15.56
N SER A 18 -9.01 -5.09 15.93
CA SER A 18 -8.24 -3.94 16.41
C SER A 18 -6.82 -3.91 15.85
N ILE A 19 -6.36 -2.70 15.53
CA ILE A 19 -5.01 -2.41 15.08
C ILE A 19 -4.50 -1.19 15.86
N ALA A 20 -3.53 -1.40 16.75
CA ALA A 20 -2.90 -0.33 17.51
C ALA A 20 -1.46 -0.12 17.04
N SER A 21 -1.16 1.05 16.51
CA SER A 21 0.14 1.40 15.93
C SER A 21 0.84 2.52 16.69
N TYR A 22 1.77 2.17 17.56
CA TYR A 22 2.58 3.11 18.32
C TYR A 22 3.94 3.33 17.67
N ASN A 23 4.35 4.58 17.53
CA ASN A 23 5.62 4.96 16.95
C ASN A 23 6.29 5.99 17.84
N HIS A 24 7.60 5.87 18.04
CA HIS A 24 8.40 6.95 18.63
C HIS A 24 9.72 7.16 17.90
N LEU A 25 10.08 8.43 17.73
CA LEU A 25 11.26 8.89 17.00
C LEU A 25 11.78 10.22 17.57
N GLY A 26 13.08 10.47 17.43
CA GLY A 26 13.79 11.61 18.03
C GLY A 26 14.41 12.57 17.01
N ASN A 27 14.22 12.33 15.71
CA ASN A 27 14.72 13.19 14.64
C ASN A 27 13.86 14.45 14.44
N ASN A 28 14.29 15.32 13.54
CA ASN A 28 13.56 16.56 13.24
C ASN A 28 12.15 16.32 12.68
N ASP A 29 11.92 15.18 12.02
CA ASP A 29 10.58 14.77 11.61
C ASP A 29 9.69 14.54 12.84
N GLY A 30 10.17 13.78 13.83
CA GLY A 30 9.49 13.61 15.12
C GLY A 30 9.20 14.92 15.83
N LYS A 31 10.14 15.88 15.78
CA LYS A 31 9.96 17.21 16.37
C LYS A 31 8.84 17.99 15.67
N ASN A 32 8.79 17.97 14.34
CA ASN A 32 7.73 18.64 13.58
C ASN A 32 6.34 17.99 13.81
N LEU A 33 6.32 16.66 13.98
CA LEU A 33 5.11 15.90 14.28
C LEU A 33 4.60 16.03 15.71
N SER A 34 5.37 16.66 16.59
CA SER A 34 4.88 16.97 17.95
C SER A 34 3.70 17.95 17.94
N SER A 35 3.55 18.73 16.86
CA SER A 35 2.41 19.62 16.65
C SER A 35 1.20 18.86 16.10
N GLN A 36 0.03 19.08 16.72
CA GLN A 36 -1.22 18.37 16.42
C GLN A 36 -1.68 18.53 14.96
N LYS A 37 -1.46 19.68 14.34
CA LYS A 37 -1.88 19.92 12.94
C LYS A 37 -1.09 19.04 11.96
N GLN A 38 0.22 18.93 12.17
CA GLN A 38 1.12 18.11 11.36
C GLN A 38 0.89 16.62 11.62
N PHE A 39 0.61 16.26 12.87
CA PHE A 39 0.24 14.90 13.25
C PHE A 39 -1.00 14.41 12.51
N ARG A 40 -2.06 15.24 12.44
CA ARG A 40 -3.33 14.89 11.78
C ARG A 40 -3.16 14.46 10.32
N SER A 41 -2.27 15.11 9.56
CA SER A 41 -1.98 14.72 8.17
C SER A 41 -1.34 13.32 8.06
N LYS A 42 -0.44 12.98 9.00
CA LYS A 42 0.19 11.65 9.04
C LYS A 42 -0.74 10.57 9.61
N GLU A 43 -1.63 10.96 10.51
CA GLU A 43 -2.65 10.07 11.05
C GLU A 43 -3.61 9.62 9.94
N ILE A 44 -4.18 10.56 9.19
CA ILE A 44 -5.10 10.26 8.09
C ILE A 44 -4.44 9.34 7.05
N SER A 45 -3.23 9.69 6.59
CA SER A 45 -2.52 8.88 5.59
C SER A 45 -2.08 7.49 6.08
N LYS A 46 -1.94 7.28 7.40
CA LYS A 46 -1.64 5.95 7.97
C LYS A 46 -2.89 5.11 8.24
N SER A 47 -4.03 5.75 8.45
CA SER A 47 -5.31 5.08 8.72
C SER A 47 -6.00 4.59 7.46
N ASN A 48 -5.96 5.37 6.39
CA ASN A 48 -6.64 5.04 5.13
C ASN A 48 -6.10 3.80 4.39
N VAL A 49 -5.00 3.21 4.87
CA VAL A 49 -4.34 2.04 4.26
C VAL A 49 -5.14 0.74 4.45
N VAL A 50 -6.09 0.71 5.39
CA VAL A 50 -6.83 -0.50 5.77
C VAL A 50 -8.24 -0.52 5.17
N ASP A 51 -8.77 0.64 4.78
CA ASP A 51 -10.17 0.79 4.37
C ASP A 51 -10.52 0.00 3.11
N ASP A 52 -9.61 -0.02 2.12
CA ASP A 52 -9.80 -0.76 0.88
C ASP A 52 -9.79 -2.28 1.09
N MET A 53 -8.98 -2.76 2.03
CA MET A 53 -8.86 -4.19 2.33
C MET A 53 -10.07 -4.71 3.10
N VAL A 54 -10.61 -3.90 4.02
CA VAL A 54 -11.85 -4.20 4.75
C VAL A 54 -13.03 -4.22 3.79
N ALA A 55 -13.13 -3.23 2.90
CA ALA A 55 -14.19 -3.17 1.90
C ALA A 55 -14.15 -4.33 0.88
N ALA A 56 -12.97 -4.92 0.66
CA ALA A 56 -12.80 -6.04 -0.27
C ALA A 56 -13.41 -7.37 0.21
N ASN A 57 -13.68 -7.53 1.51
CA ASN A 57 -14.19 -8.78 2.08
C ASN A 57 -15.50 -8.58 2.86
N THR A 58 -16.62 -8.66 2.13
CA THR A 58 -17.99 -8.53 2.66
C THR A 58 -18.46 -9.73 3.49
N VAL A 59 -17.70 -10.83 3.52
CA VAL A 59 -18.02 -12.01 4.34
C VAL A 59 -17.55 -11.81 5.78
N LEU A 60 -16.38 -11.19 5.97
CA LEU A 60 -15.81 -10.94 7.30
C LEU A 60 -16.36 -9.67 7.94
N TYR A 61 -16.60 -8.64 7.14
CA TYR A 61 -17.05 -7.32 7.59
C TYR A 61 -18.44 -7.02 7.05
N LYS A 62 -19.34 -6.63 7.95
CA LYS A 62 -20.66 -6.12 7.54
C LYS A 62 -20.53 -4.71 6.95
N GLU A 63 -21.57 -4.26 6.27
CA GLU A 63 -21.62 -2.94 5.66
C GLU A 63 -21.43 -1.84 6.73
N GLY A 64 -20.33 -1.08 6.63
CA GLY A 64 -19.96 -0.03 7.59
C GLY A 64 -19.19 -0.50 8.82
N GLU A 65 -18.80 -1.77 8.90
CA GLU A 65 -17.96 -2.28 9.99
C GLU A 65 -16.48 -2.01 9.70
N HIS A 66 -15.85 -1.20 10.56
CA HIS A 66 -14.42 -0.90 10.49
C HIS A 66 -13.71 -1.38 11.76
N PRO A 67 -12.49 -1.93 11.65
CA PRO A 67 -11.69 -2.27 12.81
C PRO A 67 -11.28 -1.01 13.58
N ASP A 68 -11.14 -1.14 14.90
CA ASP A 68 -10.60 -0.06 15.74
C ASP A 68 -9.14 0.17 15.37
N HIS A 69 -8.85 1.29 14.71
CA HIS A 69 -7.50 1.63 14.29
C HIS A 69 -6.99 2.88 15.00
N CYS A 70 -5.97 2.71 15.85
CA CYS A 70 -5.32 3.81 16.57
C CYS A 70 -3.89 3.98 16.09
N VAL A 71 -3.52 5.21 15.69
CA VAL A 71 -2.15 5.56 15.35
C VAL A 71 -1.63 6.57 16.35
N VAL A 72 -0.50 6.26 16.98
CA VAL A 72 0.17 7.15 17.93
C VAL A 72 1.59 7.41 17.47
N ILE A 73 2.01 8.68 17.48
CA ILE A 73 3.39 9.08 17.24
C ILE A 73 3.84 9.95 18.41
N LYS A 74 4.94 9.58 19.06
CA LYS A 74 5.54 10.34 20.16
C LYS A 74 6.97 10.77 19.81
N TYR A 75 7.29 12.00 20.17
CA TYR A 75 8.64 12.52 20.03
C TYR A 75 9.48 12.13 21.25
N MET A 76 10.58 11.41 21.05
CA MET A 76 11.50 11.01 22.11
C MET A 76 12.94 11.31 21.67
N PRO A 77 13.56 12.39 22.16
CA PRO A 77 14.86 12.87 21.65
C PRO A 77 15.97 11.80 21.69
N SER A 78 15.95 10.95 22.71
CA SER A 78 17.02 9.96 22.98
C SER A 78 17.18 8.89 21.91
N VAL A 79 16.15 8.63 21.08
CA VAL A 79 16.23 7.58 20.04
C VAL A 79 16.76 8.11 18.71
N GLY A 80 16.92 9.43 18.54
CA GLY A 80 17.45 10.02 17.30
C GLY A 80 16.68 9.56 16.06
N ASP A 81 17.39 9.12 15.03
CA ASP A 81 16.79 8.60 13.78
C ASP A 81 16.30 7.15 13.86
N ASN A 82 16.59 6.46 14.96
CA ASN A 82 16.09 5.11 15.22
C ASN A 82 14.62 5.17 15.62
N LYS A 83 13.75 5.04 14.63
CA LYS A 83 12.32 4.94 14.83
C LYS A 83 11.95 3.56 15.33
N ARG A 84 11.17 3.53 16.40
CA ARG A 84 10.63 2.31 16.99
C ARG A 84 9.14 2.27 16.74
N ALA A 85 8.70 1.27 15.97
CA ALA A 85 7.31 0.99 15.69
C ALA A 85 6.87 -0.26 16.45
N LEU A 86 5.79 -0.13 17.20
CA LEU A 86 5.13 -1.16 17.98
C LEU A 86 3.72 -1.27 17.41
N ASP A 87 3.44 -2.33 16.69
CA ASP A 87 2.13 -2.58 16.11
C ASP A 87 1.51 -3.81 16.78
N GLU A 88 0.28 -3.69 17.24
CA GLU A 88 -0.52 -4.79 17.77
C GLU A 88 -1.73 -5.01 16.86
N TYR A 89 -1.90 -6.25 16.42
CA TYR A 89 -3.02 -6.70 15.60
C TYR A 89 -3.83 -7.70 16.41
N TYR A 90 -5.08 -7.36 16.68
CA TYR A 90 -6.04 -8.24 17.33
C TYR A 90 -7.05 -8.72 16.29
N ALA A 91 -7.19 -10.03 16.19
CA ALA A 91 -8.05 -10.68 15.21
C ALA A 91 -8.94 -11.75 15.85
N GLU A 92 -10.10 -11.95 15.24
CA GLU A 92 -11.04 -13.03 15.53
C GLU A 92 -10.83 -14.19 14.56
N ILE A 93 -10.78 -15.40 15.12
CA ILE A 93 -10.62 -16.66 14.40
C ILE A 93 -11.82 -17.58 14.64
N PHE A 94 -11.76 -18.79 14.07
CA PHE A 94 -12.84 -19.77 14.13
C PHE A 94 -13.31 -20.07 15.57
N MET A 95 -14.63 -20.27 15.74
CA MET A 95 -15.31 -20.49 17.02
C MET A 95 -15.09 -19.41 18.09
N GLY A 96 -14.92 -18.15 17.69
CA GLY A 96 -14.75 -17.04 18.64
C GLY A 96 -13.40 -17.05 19.35
N GLY A 97 -12.42 -17.78 18.82
CA GLY A 97 -11.04 -17.64 19.25
C GLY A 97 -10.49 -16.27 18.87
N HIS A 98 -9.44 -15.85 19.56
CA HIS A 98 -8.74 -14.61 19.28
C HIS A 98 -7.27 -14.86 19.00
N GLN A 99 -6.72 -14.13 18.05
CA GLN A 99 -5.31 -14.13 17.71
C GLN A 99 -4.75 -12.73 17.90
N THR A 100 -3.71 -12.60 18.72
CA THR A 100 -2.98 -11.35 18.91
C THR A 100 -1.59 -11.48 18.31
N ILE A 101 -1.21 -10.51 17.47
CA ILE A 101 0.12 -10.41 16.88
C ILE A 101 0.73 -9.08 17.29
N SER A 102 1.77 -9.13 18.11
CA SER A 102 2.55 -7.94 18.47
C SER A 102 3.85 -7.92 17.66
N LEU A 103 4.04 -6.88 16.87
CA LEU A 103 5.27 -6.64 16.10
C LEU A 103 6.03 -5.48 16.72
N PHE A 104 7.31 -5.71 16.97
CA PHE A 104 8.25 -4.66 17.33
C PHE A 104 9.27 -4.51 16.21
N ASN A 105 9.33 -3.31 15.64
CA ASN A 105 10.24 -2.99 14.56
C ASN A 105 11.09 -1.78 14.92
N VAL A 106 12.41 -1.93 14.82
CA VAL A 106 13.38 -0.85 14.96
C VAL A 106 13.94 -0.57 13.58
N CYS A 107 13.78 0.66 13.12
CA CYS A 107 14.21 1.08 11.79
C CYS A 107 14.90 2.43 11.85
N GLU A 108 15.99 2.56 11.10
CA GLU A 108 16.52 3.86 10.71
C GLU A 108 15.62 4.43 9.60
N ASP A 109 14.81 5.44 9.93
CA ASP A 109 13.77 5.93 9.01
C ASP A 109 14.40 6.57 7.77
N SER A 110 15.57 7.22 7.91
CA SER A 110 16.30 7.80 6.78
C SER A 110 16.82 6.72 5.83
N LEU A 111 17.41 5.64 6.35
CA LEU A 111 17.94 4.56 5.52
C LEU A 111 16.85 3.79 4.77
N LEU A 112 15.65 3.69 5.33
CA LEU A 112 14.50 3.13 4.60
C LEU A 112 13.92 4.12 3.59
N ALA A 113 13.95 5.42 3.86
CA ALA A 113 13.39 6.43 2.97
C ALA A 113 14.27 6.69 1.73
N SER A 114 15.60 6.69 1.87
CA SER A 114 16.53 6.96 0.77
C SER A 114 16.34 6.06 -0.46
N PRO A 115 16.31 4.72 -0.37
CA PRO A 115 16.11 3.86 -1.54
C PRO A 115 14.73 4.04 -2.17
N LEU A 116 13.68 4.28 -1.37
CA LEU A 116 12.34 4.53 -1.90
C LEU A 116 12.30 5.80 -2.77
N ILE A 117 13.05 6.84 -2.39
CA ILE A 117 13.17 8.07 -3.20
C ILE A 117 13.91 7.77 -4.51
N ILE A 118 14.98 6.97 -4.47
CA ILE A 118 15.72 6.57 -5.67
C ILE A 118 14.79 5.82 -6.63
N ASP A 119 14.03 4.84 -6.13
CA ASP A 119 13.12 4.05 -6.95
C ASP A 119 12.00 4.92 -7.55
N LEU A 120 11.47 5.89 -6.78
CA LEU A 120 10.48 6.85 -7.28
C LEU A 120 11.01 7.65 -8.48
N VAL A 121 12.25 8.13 -8.41
CA VAL A 121 12.87 8.90 -9.51
C VAL A 121 13.10 8.01 -10.73
N VAL A 122 13.62 6.80 -10.53
CA VAL A 122 13.91 5.85 -11.63
C VAL A 122 12.62 5.43 -12.36
N ILE A 123 11.57 5.09 -11.61
CA ILE A 123 10.28 4.70 -12.19
C ILE A 123 9.63 5.90 -12.89
N ALA A 124 9.67 7.09 -12.28
CA ALA A 124 9.10 8.30 -12.88
C ALA A 124 9.78 8.63 -14.21
N GLU A 125 11.10 8.59 -14.28
CA GLU A 125 11.86 8.83 -15.51
C GLU A 125 11.50 7.81 -16.60
N MET A 126 11.46 6.52 -16.25
CA MET A 126 11.10 5.47 -17.21
C MET A 126 9.67 5.66 -17.76
N MET A 127 8.73 6.09 -16.92
CA MET A 127 7.35 6.36 -17.37
C MET A 127 7.22 7.54 -18.31
N THR A 128 8.10 8.55 -18.22
CA THR A 128 8.13 9.63 -19.22
C THR A 128 8.54 9.14 -20.62
N ARG A 129 9.25 8.00 -20.69
CA ARG A 129 9.69 7.38 -21.96
C ARG A 129 8.68 6.40 -22.55
N ILE A 130 7.73 5.90 -21.77
CA ILE A 130 6.75 4.93 -22.24
C ILE A 130 5.55 5.66 -22.84
N GLN A 131 5.21 5.30 -24.08
CA GLN A 131 4.03 5.78 -24.78
C GLN A 131 3.14 4.59 -25.14
N TRP A 132 1.84 4.79 -25.11
CA TRP A 132 0.87 3.77 -25.47
C TRP A 132 0.00 4.24 -26.64
N LYS A 133 -0.49 3.26 -27.40
CA LYS A 133 -1.45 3.46 -28.48
C LYS A 133 -2.55 2.42 -28.32
N ALA A 134 -3.79 2.86 -28.14
CA ALA A 134 -4.90 1.91 -28.14
C ALA A 134 -5.19 1.48 -29.57
N HIS A 135 -5.01 0.19 -29.82
CA HIS A 135 -5.53 -0.47 -31.02
C HIS A 135 -6.92 -1.01 -30.67
N SER A 136 -7.97 -0.30 -31.07
CA SER A 136 -9.36 -0.78 -30.95
C SER A 136 -9.77 -1.38 -32.28
N THR A 137 -10.39 -2.56 -32.24
CA THR A 137 -11.09 -3.20 -33.37
C THR A 137 -12.47 -2.55 -33.64
N ASP A 138 -12.97 -1.71 -32.74
CA ASP A 138 -14.30 -1.06 -32.78
C ASP A 138 -14.23 0.48 -32.92
N GLY A 139 -13.38 0.98 -33.82
CA GLY A 139 -13.51 2.34 -34.36
C GLY A 139 -13.04 3.52 -33.48
N ALA A 140 -12.52 3.28 -32.27
CA ALA A 140 -11.89 4.31 -31.44
C ALA A 140 -10.36 4.18 -31.44
N ALA A 141 -9.77 4.06 -32.64
CA ALA A 141 -8.32 4.05 -32.79
C ALA A 141 -7.77 5.45 -32.47
N THR A 142 -6.97 5.57 -31.41
CA THR A 142 -6.19 6.79 -31.17
C THR A 142 -5.08 6.81 -32.22
N LYS A 143 -5.08 7.83 -33.09
CA LYS A 143 -4.10 7.93 -34.19
C LYS A 143 -2.67 8.13 -33.68
N ASP A 144 -2.53 8.81 -32.54
CA ASP A 144 -1.24 9.22 -31.99
C ASP A 144 -0.90 8.48 -30.69
N TYR A 145 0.40 8.28 -30.48
CA TYR A 145 0.96 7.80 -29.21
C TYR A 145 0.65 8.81 -28.11
N LYS A 146 0.02 8.34 -27.03
CA LYS A 146 -0.27 9.16 -25.85
C LYS A 146 0.65 8.74 -24.70
N SER A 147 1.05 9.71 -23.90
CA SER A 147 1.69 9.45 -22.60
C SER A 147 0.65 8.96 -21.59
N PHE A 148 1.11 8.41 -20.47
CA PHE A 148 0.23 8.10 -19.34
C PHE A 148 -0.47 9.35 -18.79
N HIS A 149 -1.58 9.14 -18.07
CA HIS A 149 -2.25 10.20 -17.33
C HIS A 149 -1.27 10.83 -16.33
N SER A 150 -1.35 12.15 -16.15
CA SER A 150 -0.45 12.95 -15.30
C SER A 150 -0.40 12.47 -13.85
N VAL A 151 -1.45 11.80 -13.39
CA VAL A 151 -1.46 11.04 -12.14
C VAL A 151 -1.03 9.59 -12.43
N LEU A 152 0.26 9.31 -12.24
CA LEU A 152 0.90 7.97 -12.31
C LEU A 152 0.48 7.06 -11.13
N SER A 153 -0.80 7.11 -10.80
CA SER A 153 -1.47 6.38 -9.72
C SER A 153 -1.11 4.90 -9.69
N ILE A 154 -1.16 4.21 -10.83
CA ILE A 154 -0.99 2.74 -10.87
C ILE A 154 0.42 2.31 -10.43
N LEU A 155 1.45 3.14 -10.64
CA LEU A 155 2.86 2.73 -10.49
C LEU A 155 3.53 3.35 -9.25
N LEU A 156 3.16 4.58 -8.89
CA LEU A 156 3.72 5.26 -7.72
C LEU A 156 3.05 4.83 -6.41
N SER A 157 1.92 4.11 -6.49
CA SER A 157 1.19 3.64 -5.31
C SER A 157 1.99 2.68 -4.42
N TYR A 158 2.93 1.91 -4.99
CA TYR A 158 3.80 1.01 -4.21
C TYR A 158 4.68 1.77 -3.20
N MET A 159 5.09 2.98 -3.54
CA MET A 159 6.05 3.77 -2.75
C MET A 159 5.37 4.83 -1.87
N LEU A 160 4.09 5.11 -2.12
CA LEU A 160 3.33 6.16 -1.42
C LEU A 160 2.33 5.54 -0.44
N LYS A 161 2.24 6.10 0.78
CA LYS A 161 1.27 5.65 1.79
C LYS A 161 -0.18 5.99 1.44
N ALA A 162 -0.39 7.09 0.72
CA ALA A 162 -1.69 7.56 0.31
C ALA A 162 -1.61 7.85 -1.20
N PRO A 163 -1.93 6.86 -2.05
CA PRO A 163 -1.86 7.05 -3.49
C PRO A 163 -2.94 8.02 -3.95
N LEU A 164 -2.56 8.97 -4.80
CA LEU A 164 -3.50 9.86 -5.46
C LEU A 164 -4.13 9.10 -6.64
N THR A 165 -5.45 8.99 -6.69
CA THR A 165 -6.16 8.40 -7.82
C THR A 165 -6.33 9.42 -8.95
N PRO A 166 -6.28 8.99 -10.23
CA PRO A 166 -6.54 9.88 -11.35
C PRO A 166 -8.03 10.25 -11.36
N PRO A 167 -8.41 11.48 -11.75
CA PRO A 167 -9.80 11.82 -12.04
C PRO A 167 -10.25 10.97 -13.24
N PRO A 168 -11.16 10.00 -13.05
CA PRO A 168 -12.58 10.22 -12.74
C PRO A 168 -12.96 9.89 -11.28
N PRO A 169 -14.11 10.40 -10.79
CA PRO A 169 -14.65 10.07 -9.47
C PRO A 169 -15.07 8.59 -9.43
N GLY A 170 -14.18 7.71 -8.97
CA GLY A 170 -14.50 6.29 -8.80
C GLY A 170 -13.36 5.29 -8.99
N ALA A 171 -12.15 5.72 -9.34
CA ALA A 171 -11.02 4.80 -9.35
C ALA A 171 -10.73 4.32 -7.91
N PRO A 172 -10.81 3.01 -7.63
CA PRO A 172 -10.56 2.49 -6.28
C PRO A 172 -9.09 2.67 -5.92
N VAL A 173 -8.85 3.17 -4.71
CA VAL A 173 -7.51 3.16 -4.11
C VAL A 173 -7.18 1.71 -3.74
N VAL A 174 -6.07 1.20 -4.25
CA VAL A 174 -5.54 -0.11 -3.87
C VAL A 174 -4.28 0.12 -3.06
N ASN A 175 -4.30 -0.21 -1.77
CA ASN A 175 -3.16 -0.09 -0.83
C ASN A 175 -2.43 -1.41 -0.62
N ALA A 176 -2.93 -2.51 -1.20
CA ALA A 176 -2.31 -3.83 -1.14
C ALA A 176 -0.96 -3.85 -1.87
N LEU A 177 0.12 -3.93 -1.10
CA LEU A 177 1.50 -3.84 -1.59
C LEU A 177 1.83 -4.95 -2.61
N ALA A 178 1.33 -6.16 -2.41
CA ALA A 178 1.53 -7.27 -3.34
C ALA A 178 0.84 -7.01 -4.69
N LYS A 179 -0.39 -6.51 -4.67
CA LYS A 179 -1.15 -6.18 -5.89
C LYS A 179 -0.50 -5.02 -6.65
N GLN A 180 -0.02 -4.01 -5.94
CA GLN A 180 0.72 -2.89 -6.54
C GLN A 180 2.03 -3.35 -7.20
N ARG A 181 2.79 -4.23 -6.54
CA ARG A 181 3.99 -4.83 -7.14
C ARG A 181 3.65 -5.67 -8.37
N GLY A 182 2.60 -6.49 -8.29
CA GLY A 182 2.13 -7.30 -9.43
C GLY A 182 1.76 -6.43 -10.64
N ALA A 183 1.07 -5.31 -10.41
CA ALA A 183 0.74 -4.36 -11.47
C ALA A 183 2.00 -3.76 -12.12
N LEU A 184 3.00 -3.36 -11.32
CA LEU A 184 4.28 -2.85 -11.81
C LEU A 184 5.03 -3.90 -12.66
N THR A 185 5.16 -5.13 -12.16
CA THR A 185 5.82 -6.22 -12.89
C THR A 185 5.08 -6.52 -14.20
N ASN A 186 3.75 -6.60 -14.17
CA ASN A 186 2.96 -6.89 -15.36
C ASN A 186 3.05 -5.79 -16.42
N ILE A 187 3.19 -4.53 -16.03
CA ILE A 187 3.44 -3.43 -16.97
C ILE A 187 4.80 -3.60 -17.66
N PHE A 188 5.87 -3.90 -16.92
CA PHE A 188 7.18 -4.14 -17.54
C PHE A 188 7.20 -5.38 -18.41
N ARG A 189 6.51 -6.45 -18.01
CA ARG A 189 6.35 -7.65 -18.84
C ARG A 189 5.62 -7.33 -20.14
N ALA A 190 4.56 -6.52 -20.09
CA ALA A 190 3.86 -6.05 -21.28
C ALA A 190 4.77 -5.23 -22.22
N CYS A 191 5.66 -4.39 -21.67
CA CYS A 191 6.65 -3.67 -22.48
C CYS A 191 7.65 -4.59 -23.20
N VAL A 192 7.91 -5.78 -22.66
CA VAL A 192 8.78 -6.80 -23.26
C VAL A 192 8.00 -7.79 -24.15
N GLY A 193 6.66 -7.69 -24.19
CA GLY A 193 5.79 -8.59 -24.95
C GLY A 193 5.54 -9.94 -24.25
N LEU A 194 5.78 -10.03 -22.95
CA LEU A 194 5.48 -11.21 -22.14
C LEU A 194 4.07 -11.14 -21.56
N GLU A 195 3.44 -12.30 -21.43
CA GLU A 195 2.14 -12.44 -20.76
C GLU A 195 2.24 -12.12 -19.26
N PRO A 196 1.11 -11.66 -18.66
CA PRO A 196 1.05 -11.41 -17.23
C PRO A 196 1.34 -12.68 -16.42
N GLU A 197 1.95 -12.47 -15.25
CA GLU A 197 2.28 -13.57 -14.35
C GLU A 197 1.00 -14.03 -13.62
N ASN A 198 0.60 -15.28 -13.84
CA ASN A 198 -0.63 -15.85 -13.29
C ASN A 198 -0.39 -16.84 -12.13
N ASP A 199 0.87 -17.18 -11.83
CA ASP A 199 1.30 -18.13 -10.79
C ASP A 199 0.67 -19.55 -10.83
N MET A 200 -0.10 -19.86 -11.87
CA MET A 200 -0.93 -21.07 -11.91
C MET A 200 -0.10 -22.37 -11.98
N THR A 201 1.16 -22.30 -12.46
CA THR A 201 2.12 -23.43 -12.54
C THR A 201 1.48 -24.73 -13.07
N LEU A 202 0.58 -24.59 -14.06
CA LEU A 202 -0.26 -25.68 -14.55
C LEU A 202 0.54 -26.81 -15.19
N GLU A 203 1.72 -26.52 -15.72
CA GLU A 203 2.67 -27.48 -16.30
C GLU A 203 3.10 -28.58 -15.31
N HIS A 204 3.05 -28.31 -14.00
CA HIS A 204 3.35 -29.28 -12.95
C HIS A 204 2.11 -29.95 -12.34
N LYS A 205 0.91 -29.50 -12.70
CA LYS A 205 -0.37 -29.93 -12.11
C LYS A 205 -1.29 -30.64 -13.10
N LEU A 206 -0.98 -30.57 -14.39
CA LEU A 206 -1.66 -31.31 -15.44
C LEU A 206 -0.90 -32.61 -15.67
N TYR A 207 -1.45 -33.71 -15.12
CA TYR A 207 -1.16 -35.09 -15.53
C TYR A 207 -2.34 -35.62 -16.35
#